data_AF-A0A1I1JWW6-F1
#
_entry.id   AF-A0A1I1JWW6-F1
#
_cell.length_a   1.000
_cell.length_b   1.000
_cell.length_c   1.000
_cell.angle_alpha   90.00
_cell.angle_beta   90.00
_cell.angle_gamma   90.00
#
_symmetry.space_group_name_H-M   'P 1'
#
loop_
_entity.id
_entity.type
_entity.pdbx_description
1 polymer ?
#
loop_
_entity_poly.entity_id
_entity_poly.type
_entity_poly.pdbx_seq_one_letter_code
_entity_poly.pdbx_strand_id
1 'polypeptide(L)'
;MNKIKVWYVLLVLSFFYQVTFLYSYLTERLADFNLVLADTYWITAGFFGVIIGTCIMFKRNIGLFGKILAFVVMFLGMGLIGLWLLALAITSM
;
A
#
# COMPACT_ATOMS: atom_id res chain seq x y z
N MET A 1 -24.96 3.83 1.58
CA MET A 1 -23.86 2.88 1.89
C MET A 1 -23.40 3.13 3.34
N ASN A 2 -23.35 2.09 4.20
CA ASN A 2 -22.93 2.29 5.59
C ASN A 2 -21.45 2.72 5.63
N LYS A 3 -21.14 3.88 6.22
CA LYS A 3 -19.81 4.51 6.19
C LYS A 3 -18.71 3.55 6.65
N ILE A 4 -19.00 2.67 7.62
CA ILE A 4 -18.05 1.66 8.12
C ILE A 4 -17.69 0.62 7.04
N LYS A 5 -18.68 0.14 6.28
CA LYS A 5 -18.45 -0.85 5.21
C LYS A 5 -17.50 -0.30 4.13
N VAL A 6 -17.61 0.99 3.82
CA VAL A 6 -16.73 1.66 2.84
C VAL A 6 -15.27 1.59 3.26
N TRP A 7 -14.96 1.81 4.54
CA TRP A 7 -13.59 1.74 5.05
C TRP A 7 -13.00 0.34 4.95
N TYR A 8 -13.79 -0.70 5.24
CA TYR A 8 -13.34 -2.08 5.05
C TYR A 8 -13.08 -2.39 3.58
N VAL A 9 -13.96 -1.96 2.67
CA VAL A 9 -13.76 -2.14 1.24
C VAL A 9 -12.48 -1.44 0.77
N LEU A 10 -12.26 -0.19 1.16
CA LEU A 10 -11.04 0.55 0.83
C LEU A 10 -9.79 -0.12 1.40
N LEU A 11 -9.86 -0.64 2.62
CA LEU A 11 -8.76 -1.34 3.27
C LEU A 11 -8.38 -2.62 2.53
N VAL A 12 -9.38 -3.43 2.16
CA VAL A 12 -9.19 -4.68 1.41
C VAL A 12 -8.66 -4.38 0.01
N LEU A 13 -9.20 -3.39 -0.68
CA LEU A 13 -8.70 -2.96 -1.99
C LEU A 13 -7.25 -2.48 -1.91
N SER A 14 -6.90 -1.69 -0.88
CA SER A 14 -5.53 -1.24 -0.67
C SER A 14 -4.58 -2.41 -0.40
N PHE A 15 -5.01 -3.40 0.38
CA PHE A 15 -4.23 -4.60 0.63
C PHE A 15 -3.98 -5.39 -0.65
N PHE A 16 -5.03 -5.67 -1.43
CA PHE A 16 -4.88 -6.37 -2.71
C PHE A 16 -3.99 -5.60 -3.67
N TYR A 17 -4.12 -4.28 -3.74
CA TYR A 17 -3.27 -3.44 -4.59
C TYR A 17 -1.78 -3.57 -4.25
N GLN A 18 -1.44 -3.59 -2.96
CA GLN A 18 -0.08 -3.83 -2.46
C GLN A 18 0.42 -5.24 -2.77
N VAL A 19 -0.43 -6.25 -2.61
CA VAL A 19 -0.08 -7.64 -2.93
C VAL A 19 0.17 -7.82 -4.43
N THR A 20 -0.68 -7.24 -5.28
CA THR A 20 -0.47 -7.25 -6.73
C THR A 20 0.84 -6.55 -7.10
N PHE A 21 1.17 -5.45 -6.43
CA PHE A 21 2.44 -4.76 -6.64
C PHE A 21 3.63 -5.66 -6.28
N LEU A 22 3.61 -6.25 -5.09
CA LEU A 22 4.66 -7.17 -4.62
C LEU A 22 4.80 -8.37 -5.55
N TYR A 23 3.69 -8.93 -6.03
CA TYR A 23 3.72 -10.01 -7.00
C TYR A 23 4.39 -9.58 -8.31
N SER A 24 4.01 -8.43 -8.87
CA SER A 24 4.65 -7.90 -10.08
C SER A 24 6.13 -7.57 -9.88
N TYR A 25 6.51 -7.09 -8.70
CA TYR A 25 7.91 -6.83 -8.35
C TYR A 25 8.73 -8.13 -8.25
N LEU A 26 8.22 -9.15 -7.54
CA LEU A 26 8.91 -10.42 -7.33
C LEU A 26 8.96 -11.30 -8.58
N THR A 27 8.01 -11.14 -9.51
CA THR A 27 7.98 -11.88 -10.78
C THR A 27 8.64 -11.14 -11.94
N GLU A 28 9.38 -10.06 -11.64
CA GLU A 28 10.07 -9.19 -12.60
C GLU A 28 9.17 -8.49 -13.63
N ARG A 29 7.85 -8.75 -13.59
CA ARG A 29 6.86 -8.10 -14.47
C ARG A 29 6.87 -6.59 -14.35
N LEU A 30 7.32 -6.03 -13.24
CA LEU A 30 7.45 -4.58 -13.08
C LEU A 30 8.44 -3.96 -14.09
N ALA A 31 9.43 -4.72 -14.55
CA ALA A 31 10.42 -4.27 -15.55
C ALA A 31 9.83 -4.18 -16.96
N ASP A 32 8.72 -4.87 -17.23
CA ASP A 32 8.01 -4.79 -18.51
C ASP A 32 7.17 -3.50 -18.64
N PHE A 33 6.96 -2.78 -17.54
CA PHE A 33 6.24 -1.51 -17.55
C PHE A 33 7.15 -0.38 -18.02
N ASN A 34 6.54 0.67 -18.59
CA ASN A 34 7.23 1.94 -18.75
C ASN A 34 7.67 2.45 -17.36
N LEU A 35 8.89 2.98 -17.26
CA LEU A 35 9.51 3.49 -16.03
C LEU A 35 8.58 4.42 -15.24
N VAL A 36 7.90 5.34 -15.93
CA VAL A 36 6.94 6.27 -15.29
C VAL A 36 5.78 5.52 -14.63
N LEU A 37 5.28 4.45 -15.26
CA LEU A 37 4.19 3.64 -14.72
C LEU A 37 4.66 2.77 -13.56
N ALA A 38 5.86 2.21 -13.64
CA ALA A 38 6.46 1.41 -12.56
C ALA A 38 6.67 2.27 -11.31
N ASP A 39 7.25 3.47 -11.45
CA ASP A 39 7.45 4.41 -10.36
C ASP A 39 6.12 4.87 -9.75
N THR A 40 5.17 5.24 -10.60
CA THR A 40 3.83 5.64 -10.14
C THR A 40 3.17 4.50 -9.36
N TYR A 41 3.22 3.27 -9.87
CA TYR A 41 2.63 2.11 -9.22
C TYR A 41 3.28 1.84 -7.85
N TRP A 42 4.60 1.97 -7.76
CA TRP A 42 5.31 1.79 -6.49
C TRP A 42 4.86 2.83 -5.45
N ILE A 43 4.90 4.11 -5.83
CA ILE A 43 4.54 5.23 -4.95
C ILE A 43 3.09 5.07 -4.50
N THR A 44 2.14 4.85 -5.41
CA THR A 44 0.72 4.74 -5.06
C THR A 44 0.44 3.52 -4.18
N ALA A 45 1.07 2.36 -4.43
CA ALA A 45 0.89 1.16 -3.61
C ALA A 45 1.39 1.36 -2.17
N GLY A 46 2.51 2.06 -2.02
CA GLY A 46 3.03 2.47 -0.72
C GLY A 46 2.10 3.47 -0.02
N PHE A 47 1.88 4.64 -0.64
CA PHE A 47 1.14 5.75 -0.01
C PHE A 47 -0.32 5.41 0.29
N PHE A 48 -1.03 4.71 -0.60
CA PHE A 48 -2.42 4.36 -0.31
C PHE A 48 -2.55 3.47 0.92
N GLY A 49 -1.65 2.50 1.09
CA GLY A 49 -1.65 1.67 2.29
C GLY A 49 -1.39 2.45 3.57
N VAL A 50 -0.40 3.36 3.54
CA VAL A 50 -0.11 4.22 4.68
C VAL A 50 -1.29 5.12 5.02
N ILE A 51 -1.85 5.82 4.02
CA ILE A 51 -2.94 6.79 4.23
C ILE A 51 -4.20 6.08 4.73
N ILE A 52 -4.65 5.02 4.03
CA ILE A 52 -5.88 4.32 4.39
C ILE A 52 -5.75 3.63 5.75
N GLY A 53 -4.62 2.99 6.01
CA GLY A 53 -4.33 2.36 7.30
C GLY A 53 -4.34 3.39 8.44
N THR A 54 -3.67 4.52 8.26
CA THR A 54 -3.66 5.62 9.24
C THR A 54 -5.07 6.17 9.48
N CYS A 55 -5.84 6.44 8.43
CA CYS A 55 -7.21 6.94 8.56
C CYS A 55 -8.12 6.00 9.37
N ILE A 56 -7.94 4.68 9.23
CA ILE A 56 -8.74 3.69 9.96
C ILE A 56 -8.28 3.58 11.41
N MET A 57 -6.98 3.69 11.69
CA MET A 57 -6.45 3.65 13.07
C MET A 57 -7.04 4.76 13.95
N PHE A 58 -7.22 5.96 13.40
CA PHE A 58 -7.81 7.09 14.14
C PHE A 58 -9.35 7.03 14.29
N LYS A 59 -10.04 6.11 13.59
CA LYS A 59 -11.49 5.97 13.71
C LYS A 59 -11.90 5.17 14.93
N ARG A 60 -12.72 5.79 15.79
CA ARG A 60 -13.29 5.16 16.99
C ARG A 60 -14.33 4.07 16.67
N ASN A 61 -15.08 4.19 15.57
CA ASN A 61 -16.21 3.30 15.25
C ASN A 61 -15.79 2.01 14.54
N ILE A 62 -14.50 1.75 14.37
CA ILE A 62 -13.97 0.54 13.75
C ILE A 62 -13.47 -0.39 14.86
N GLY A 63 -13.95 -1.63 14.85
CA GLY A 63 -13.59 -2.65 15.83
C GLY A 63 -12.10 -3.05 15.77
N LEU A 64 -11.64 -3.78 16.79
CA LEU A 64 -10.24 -4.18 16.94
C LEU A 64 -9.69 -4.89 15.70
N PHE A 65 -10.46 -5.80 15.10
CA PHE A 65 -10.07 -6.54 13.90
C PHE A 65 -9.75 -5.63 12.71
N GLY A 66 -10.59 -4.62 12.46
CA GLY A 66 -10.34 -3.64 11.39
C GLY A 66 -9.10 -2.80 11.64
N LYS A 67 -8.78 -2.49 12.90
CA LYS A 67 -7.55 -1.78 13.27
C LYS A 67 -6.30 -2.63 13.08
N ILE A 68 -6.35 -3.92 13.42
CA ILE A 68 -5.24 -4.85 13.17
C ILE A 68 -4.96 -4.93 11.66
N LEU A 69 -6.00 -5.12 10.84
CA LEU A 69 -5.84 -5.18 9.39
C LEU A 69 -5.30 -3.84 8.83
N ALA A 70 -5.78 -2.70 9.35
CA ALA A 70 -5.26 -1.38 8.99
C ALA A 70 -3.79 -1.19 9.35
N PHE A 71 -3.37 -1.70 10.52
CA PHE A 71 -1.98 -1.67 10.93
C PHE A 71 -1.10 -2.49 9.99
N VAL A 72 -1.54 -3.68 9.56
CA VAL A 72 -0.82 -4.51 8.58
C VAL A 72 -0.67 -3.79 7.24
N VAL A 73 -1.75 -3.23 6.70
CA VAL A 73 -1.75 -2.48 5.43
C VAL A 73 -0.84 -1.25 5.50
N MET A 74 -0.86 -0.55 6.64
CA MET A 74 0.03 0.59 6.90
C MET A 74 1.49 0.16 6.94
N PHE A 75 1.80 -0.94 7.65
CA PHE A 75 3.17 -1.46 7.76
C PHE A 75 3.73 -1.91 6.41
N LEU A 76 2.94 -2.63 5.61
CA LEU A 76 3.30 -2.97 4.24
C LEU A 76 3.53 -1.72 3.39
N GLY A 77 2.67 -0.70 3.53
CA GLY A 77 2.82 0.57 2.82
C GLY A 77 4.12 1.29 3.15
N MET A 78 4.47 1.37 4.44
CA MET A 78 5.75 1.94 4.88
C MET A 78 6.94 1.13 4.36
N GLY A 79 6.86 -0.21 4.36
CA GLY A 79 7.88 -1.08 3.80
C GLY A 79 8.10 -0.84 2.30
N LEU A 80 7.02 -0.70 1.52
CA LEU A 80 7.10 -0.39 0.10
C LEU A 80 7.75 0.97 -0.16
N ILE A 81 7.37 2.02 0.58
CA ILE A 81 8.00 3.35 0.46
C ILE A 81 9.48 3.27 0.85
N GLY A 82 9.82 2.54 1.91
CA GLY A 82 11.21 2.34 2.33
C GLY A 82 12.06 1.65 1.26
N LEU A 83 11.54 0.59 0.64
CA LEU A 83 12.20 -0.10 -0.47
C LEU A 83 12.37 0.81 -1.69
N TRP A 84 11.38 1.64 -2.00
CA TRP A 84 11.48 2.62 -3.09
C TRP A 84 12.58 3.64 -2.84
N LEU A 85 12.63 4.23 -1.65
CA LEU A 85 13.68 5.19 -1.27
C LEU A 85 15.08 4.54 -1.31
N LEU A 86 15.18 3.28 -0.89
CA LEU A 86 16.43 2.53 -0.94
C LEU A 86 16.84 2.24 -2.39
N ALA A 87 15.90 1.86 -3.26
CA ALA A 87 16.15 1.66 -4.68
C ALA A 87 16.65 2.94 -5.34
N LEU A 88 15.99 4.08 -5.10
CA LEU A 88 16.41 5.39 -5.59
C LEU A 88 17.79 5.79 -5.10
N ALA A 89 18.12 5.54 -3.84
CA ALA A 89 19.44 5.86 -3.29
C ALA A 89 20.56 5.07 -3.98
N ILE A 90 20.29 3.84 -4.39
CA ILE A 90 21.27 2.99 -5.08
C ILE A 90 21.39 3.37 -6.57
N THR A 91 20.28 3.69 -7.24
CA THR A 91 20.27 3.97 -8.68
C THR A 91 20.59 5.42 -9.05
N SER A 92 20.62 6.33 -8.06
CA SER A 92 21.03 7.73 -8.24
C SER A 92 22.53 7.99 -8.07
N MET A 93 23.31 6.95 -7.71
CA MET A 93 24.78 6.94 -7.78
C MET A 93 25.25 6.42 -9.15
#